data_AF-A0A2M8ENL8-F1
#
_entry.id   AF-A0A2M8ENL8-F1
#
_cell.length_a   1.000
_cell.length_b   1.000
_cell.length_c   1.000
_cell.angle_alpha   90.00
_cell.angle_beta   90.00
_cell.angle_gamma   90.00
#
_symmetry.space_group_name_H-M   'P 1'
#
loop_
_entity.id
_entity.type
_entity.pdbx_description
1 polymer ?
#
loop_
_entity_poly.entity_id
_entity_poly.type
_entity_poly.pdbx_seq_one_letter_code
_entity_poly.pdbx_strand_id
1 'polypeptide(L)' 'MAKIKISDYQLANALSGLSGLDARQRPVVEYALQVHSRDKGGYEELAVNEMLAHLEKAGLISGETRKSIIKHLFTQ' A
#
# COMPACT_ATOMS: atom_id res chain seq x y z
N MET A 1 12.61 2.04 12.61
CA MET A 1 11.92 2.23 11.32
C MET A 1 10.84 3.27 11.49
N ALA A 2 10.63 4.12 10.49
CA ALA A 2 9.67 5.22 10.57
C ALA A 2 8.25 4.70 10.38
N LYS A 3 7.34 5.12 11.27
CA LYS A 3 5.92 4.83 11.17
C LYS A 3 5.22 6.08 10.66
N ILE A 4 4.56 5.98 9.51
CA ILE A 4 3.81 7.11 8.95
C ILE A 4 2.35 7.02 9.37
N LYS A 5 1.76 8.18 9.69
CA LYS A 5 0.31 8.33 9.91
C LYS A 5 -0.23 9.17 8.76
N ILE A 6 -0.94 8.53 7.85
CA ILE A 6 -1.66 9.21 6.76
C ILE A 6 -3.14 8.89 6.89
N SER A 7 -4.00 9.86 6.57
CA SER A 7 -5.45 9.69 6.55
C SER A 7 -5.89 8.83 5.37
N ASP A 8 -7.12 8.28 5.43
CA ASP A 8 -7.69 7.48 4.33
C ASP A 8 -7.72 8.28 3.01
N TYR A 9 -7.95 9.60 3.09
CA TYR A 9 -7.91 10.50 1.93
C TYR A 9 -6.49 10.65 1.36
N GLN A 10 -5.47 10.81 2.23
CA GLN A 10 -4.07 10.89 1.81
C GLN A 10 -3.60 9.58 1.16
N LEU A 11 -4.05 8.43 1.69
CA LEU A 11 -3.78 7.13 1.11
C LEU A 11 -4.39 7.00 -0.29
N ALA A 12 -5.68 7.30 -0.45
CA ALA A 12 -6.35 7.24 -1.74
C ALA A 12 -5.65 8.15 -2.77
N ASN A 13 -5.26 9.35 -2.35
CA ASN A 13 -4.53 10.27 -3.22
C ASN A 13 -3.14 9.72 -3.60
N ALA A 14 -2.39 9.18 -2.63
CA ALA A 14 -1.08 8.55 -2.85
C ALA A 14 -1.15 7.37 -3.84
N LEU A 15 -2.23 6.59 -3.80
CA LEU A 15 -2.42 5.46 -4.71
C LEU A 15 -3.04 5.86 -6.05
N SER A 16 -3.71 7.01 -6.13
CA SER A 16 -4.34 7.50 -7.36
C SER A 16 -3.35 7.75 -8.50
N GLY A 17 -2.14 8.22 -8.16
CA GLY A 17 -1.07 8.54 -9.10
C GLY A 17 -0.19 7.35 -9.53
N LEU A 18 -0.43 6.15 -9.00
CA LEU A 18 0.37 4.97 -9.34
C LEU A 18 -0.06 4.37 -10.68
N SER A 19 0.79 4.53 -11.70
CA SER A 19 0.70 3.77 -12.95
C SER A 19 1.01 2.29 -12.66
N GLY A 20 -0.02 1.44 -12.65
CA GLY A 20 0.13 0.00 -12.37
C GLY A 20 -0.87 -0.57 -11.36
N LEU A 21 -1.75 0.26 -10.79
CA LEU A 21 -2.97 -0.21 -10.14
C LEU A 21 -4.14 -0.02 -11.09
N ASP A 22 -4.68 -1.12 -11.61
CA ASP A 22 -5.94 -1.07 -12.34
C ASP A 22 -7.13 -0.78 -11.40
N ALA A 23 -8.30 -0.49 -11.99
CA ALA A 23 -9.51 -0.14 -11.25
C ALA A 23 -9.99 -1.23 -10.27
N ARG A 24 -9.60 -2.49 -10.47
CA ARG A 24 -9.95 -3.62 -9.60
C ARG A 24 -8.93 -3.82 -8.48
N GLN A 25 -7.65 -3.57 -8.76
CA GLN A 25 -6.56 -3.74 -7.80
C GLN A 25 -6.52 -2.62 -6.75
N ARG A 26 -6.83 -1.39 -7.17
CA ARG A 26 -6.79 -0.21 -6.30
C ARG A 26 -7.62 -0.36 -5.01
N PRO A 27 -8.93 -0.68 -5.05
CA PRO A 27 -9.72 -0.82 -3.83
C PRO A 27 -9.23 -1.95 -2.91
N VAL A 28 -8.67 -3.03 -3.48
CA VAL A 28 -8.11 -4.14 -2.70
C VAL A 28 -6.88 -3.68 -1.91
N VAL A 29 -5.97 -2.95 -2.57
CA VAL A 29 -4.76 -2.41 -1.96
C VAL A 29 -5.09 -1.34 -0.92
N GLU A 30 -6.00 -0.41 -1.23
CA GLU A 30 -6.48 0.62 -0.31
C GLU A 30 -7.05 0.00 0.97
N TYR A 31 -7.94 -0.98 0.81
CA TYR A 31 -8.58 -1.64 1.93
C TYR A 31 -7.55 -2.41 2.79
N ALA A 32 -6.64 -3.15 2.16
CA ALA A 32 -5.59 -3.89 2.87
C ALA A 32 -4.70 -2.95 3.69
N LEU A 33 -4.32 -1.80 3.12
CA LEU A 33 -3.54 -0.76 3.78
C LEU A 33 -4.29 -0.12 4.95
N GLN A 34 -5.57 0.19 4.78
CA GLN A 34 -6.41 0.75 5.86
C GLN A 34 -6.57 -0.21 7.03
N VAL A 35 -6.88 -1.48 6.76
CA VAL A 35 -7.00 -2.53 7.79
C VAL A 35 -5.68 -2.67 8.55
N HIS A 36 -4.56 -2.72 7.83
CA HIS A 36 -3.24 -2.85 8.42
C HIS A 36 -2.87 -1.64 9.29
N SER A 37 -3.16 -0.43 8.82
CA SER A 37 -2.92 0.81 9.56
C SER A 37 -3.74 0.89 10.85
N ARG A 38 -5.00 0.41 10.84
CA ARG A 38 -5.84 0.37 12.04
C ARG A 38 -5.31 -0.62 13.08
N ASP A 39 -4.85 -1.79 12.64
CA ASP A 39 -4.27 -2.81 13.53
C ASP A 39 -2.95 -2.35 14.17
N LYS A 40 -2.08 -1.70 13.38
CA LYS A 40 -0.74 -1.26 13.84
C LYS A 40 -0.71 0.18 14.35
N GLY A 41 -1.80 0.95 14.23
CA GLY A 41 -1.90 2.37 14.57
C GLY A 41 -1.12 3.31 13.65
N GLY A 42 -0.88 2.91 12.41
CA GLY A 42 -0.10 3.59 11.36
C GLY A 42 0.56 2.59 10.41
N TYR A 43 1.27 3.10 9.39
CA TYR A 43 1.94 2.28 8.38
C TYR A 43 3.42 2.11 8.73
N GLU A 44 3.83 0.87 8.95
CA GLU A 44 5.24 0.48 9.07
C GLU A 44 5.72 -0.15 7.77
N GLU A 45 6.89 0.25 7.30
CA GLU A 45 7.42 -0.17 6.00
C GLU A 45 7.54 -1.69 5.87
N LEU A 46 8.11 -2.38 6.87
CA LEU A 46 8.22 -3.85 6.84
C LEU A 46 6.87 -4.52 6.75
N ALA A 47 5.94 -4.11 7.60
CA ALA A 47 4.64 -4.76 7.73
C ALA A 47 3.75 -4.49 6.49
N VAL A 48 3.85 -3.28 5.92
CA VAL A 48 3.25 -2.96 4.61
C VAL A 48 3.91 -3.78 3.50
N ASN A 49 5.23 -3.90 3.49
CA ASN A 49 5.95 -4.68 2.47
C ASN A 49 5.61 -6.18 2.52
N GLU A 50 5.44 -6.75 3.71
CA GLU A 50 4.97 -8.13 3.90
C GLU A 50 3.54 -8.31 3.39
N MET A 51 2.63 -7.40 3.75
CA MET A 51 1.24 -7.44 3.29
C MET A 51 1.15 -7.33 1.76
N LEU A 52 1.92 -6.45 1.13
CA LEU A 52 1.99 -6.35 -0.34
C LEU A 52 2.62 -7.60 -0.97
N ALA A 53 3.58 -8.27 -0.30
CA ALA A 53 4.13 -9.54 -0.77
C ALA A 53 3.07 -10.64 -0.83
N HIS A 54 2.13 -10.66 0.13
CA HIS A 54 1.00 -11.58 0.10
C HIS A 54 0.05 -11.30 -1.06
N LEU A 55 -0.24 -10.04 -1.36
CA LEU A 55 -1.06 -9.65 -2.52
C LEU A 55 -0.39 -10.02 -3.84
N GLU A 56 0.94 -9.84 -3.95
CA GLU A 56 1.75 -10.25 -5.09
C GLU A 56 1.69 -11.77 -5.29
N LYS A 57 1.92 -12.54 -4.21
CA LYS A 57 1.85 -14.02 -4.25
C LYS A 57 0.46 -14.54 -4.63
N ALA A 58 -0.59 -13.80 -4.29
CA ALA A 58 -1.97 -14.11 -4.68
C ALA A 58 -2.32 -13.69 -6.12
N GLY A 59 -1.40 -13.05 -6.85
CA GLY A 59 -1.62 -12.55 -8.21
C GLY A 59 -2.52 -11.32 -8.27
N LEU A 60 -2.74 -10.64 -7.14
CA LEU A 60 -3.59 -9.45 -7.05
C LEU A 60 -2.87 -8.19 -7.51
N ILE A 61 -1.55 -8.12 -7.36
CA ILE A 61 -0.70 -7.04 -7.86
C ILE A 61 0.57 -7.61 -8.49
N SER A 62 1.24 -6.85 -9.35
CA SER A 62 2.56 -7.21 -9.85
C SER A 62 3.67 -6.81 -8.86
N GLY A 63 4.84 -7.41 -8.99
CA GLY A 63 6.03 -7.00 -8.24
C GLY A 63 6.45 -5.55 -8.53
N GLU A 64 6.17 -5.03 -9.73
CA GLU A 64 6.41 -3.63 -10.08
C GLU A 64 5.45 -2.69 -9.36
N THR A 65 4.17 -3.07 -9.26
CA THR A 65 3.15 -2.35 -8.49
C THR A 65 3.54 -2.30 -7.01
N ARG A 66 3.97 -3.43 -6.43
CA ARG A 66 4.47 -3.48 -5.04
C ARG A 66 5.63 -2.51 -4.80
N LYS A 67 6.66 -2.54 -5.65
CA LYS A 67 7.82 -1.64 -5.53
C LYS A 67 7.40 -0.17 -5.61
N SER A 68 6.47 0.15 -6.52
CA SER A 68 5.96 1.50 -6.70
C SER A 68 5.19 2.00 -5.47
N ILE A 69 4.34 1.16 -4.87
CA ILE A 69 3.61 1.49 -3.63
C ILE A 69 4.58 1.79 -2.49
N ILE A 70 5.57 0.91 -2.25
CA ILE A 70 6.56 1.11 -1.17
C ILE A 70 7.33 2.41 -1.38
N LYS A 71 7.84 2.64 -2.59
CA LYS A 71 8.57 3.86 -2.93
C LYS A 71 7.72 5.12 -2.68
N HIS A 72 6.45 5.09 -3.07
CA HIS A 72 5.56 6.24 -2.96
C HIS A 72 5.13 6.54 -1.51
N LEU A 73 5.02 5.51 -0.67
CA LEU A 73 4.63 5.67 0.74
C LEU A 73 5.78 6.04 1.66
N PHE A 74 7.00 5.53 1.42
CA PHE A 74 8.10 5.62 2.40
C PHE A 74 9.35 6.36 1.92
N THR A 75 9.44 6.74 0.65
CA THR A 75 10.68 7.29 0.06
C THR A 75 10.51 8.68 -0.56
N GLN A 76 9.64 9.52 0.03
CA GLN A 76 9.65 10.96 -0.31
C GLN A 76 10.97 11.61 0.12
#